data_AF-A0A351T4G6-F1
#
_entry.id   AF-A0A351T4G6-F1
#
_cell.length_a   1.000
_cell.length_b   1.000
_cell.length_c   1.000
_cell.angle_alpha   90.00
_cell.angle_beta   90.00
_cell.angle_gamma   90.00
#
_symmetry.space_group_name_H-M   'P 1'
#
loop_
_entity.id
_entity.type
_entity.pdbx_description
1 polymer ?
#
loop_
_entity_poly.entity_id
_entity_poly.type
_entity_poly.pdbx_seq_one_letter_code
_entity_poly.pdbx_strand_id
1 'polypeptide(L)'
;TDAGITSLQMDIKITGITEEIMRVALDQAKGGRMHILGEMAKALTESRGNLNANAPRITTVTIPTDKIREVIGSGGKVIQGIVADSGAKVDIGDDGVIKIASPDEASVEKALAMINDIVAEPEEGAIYEGKVVKVLDFGAFVNFIGKKDGLVHISELCEERVEKVTDVVNEGDMVKVKYLGSDDRGKTRLSMRYVDQETGEEIEGVEPRERKPRRPRRD
;
A
#
# COMPACT_ATOMS: atom_id res chain seq x y z
N THR A 1 -9.38 36.39 -0.93
CA THR A 1 -9.82 35.73 -2.17
C THR A 1 -10.85 36.60 -2.86
N ASP A 2 -11.35 36.17 -4.01
CA ASP A 2 -12.54 36.75 -4.66
C ASP A 2 -13.79 36.63 -3.76
N ALA A 3 -13.95 35.50 -3.09
CA ALA A 3 -15.07 35.22 -2.20
C ALA A 3 -15.07 35.99 -0.87
N GLY A 4 -13.90 36.46 -0.40
CA GLY A 4 -13.84 37.12 0.90
C GLY A 4 -12.45 37.58 1.37
N ILE A 5 -12.44 38.15 2.58
CA ILE A 5 -11.22 38.58 3.27
C ILE A 5 -10.68 37.38 4.07
N THR A 6 -9.42 37.01 3.84
CA THR A 6 -8.76 35.92 4.59
C THR A 6 -8.06 36.43 5.85
N SER A 7 -7.54 37.67 5.79
CA SER A 7 -6.94 38.36 6.92
C SER A 7 -7.12 39.86 6.75
N LEU A 8 -7.22 40.57 7.87
CA LEU A 8 -7.35 42.03 7.93
C LEU A 8 -6.46 42.53 9.07
N GLN A 9 -5.55 43.44 8.75
CA GLN A 9 -4.67 44.08 9.71
C GLN A 9 -4.95 45.58 9.69
N MET A 10 -5.17 46.17 10.87
CA MET A 10 -5.40 47.61 11.04
C MET A 10 -4.44 48.17 12.08
N ASP A 11 -3.81 49.28 11.75
CA ASP A 11 -3.02 50.10 12.68
C ASP A 11 -3.67 51.49 12.75
N ILE A 12 -4.37 51.77 13.85
CA ILE A 12 -5.15 53.01 14.02
C ILE A 12 -4.40 53.91 14.99
N LYS A 13 -3.94 55.07 14.49
CA LYS A 13 -3.13 56.04 15.25
C LYS A 13 -3.92 57.22 15.83
N ILE A 14 -5.22 57.30 15.52
CA ILE A 14 -6.09 58.42 15.93
C ILE A 14 -7.41 57.90 16.50
N THR A 15 -7.93 58.59 17.51
CA THR A 15 -9.26 58.32 18.08
C THR A 15 -10.32 59.08 17.28
N GLY A 16 -11.13 58.38 16.49
CA GLY A 16 -12.19 59.01 15.70
C GLY A 16 -12.63 58.31 14.41
N ILE A 17 -12.22 57.05 14.19
CA ILE A 17 -12.67 56.28 13.02
C ILE A 17 -14.10 55.79 13.27
N THR A 18 -15.04 56.26 12.45
CA THR A 18 -16.44 55.82 12.47
C THR A 18 -16.63 54.56 11.60
N GLU A 19 -17.72 53.83 11.84
CA GLU A 19 -18.08 52.66 11.02
C GLU A 19 -18.23 53.01 9.54
N GLU A 20 -18.78 54.19 9.24
CA GLU A 20 -18.95 54.67 7.86
C GLU A 20 -17.61 54.82 7.13
N ILE A 21 -16.60 55.39 7.80
CA ILE A 21 -15.25 55.53 7.24
C ILE A 21 -14.62 54.15 6.99
N MET A 22 -14.81 53.21 7.92
CA MET A 22 -14.35 51.83 7.73
C MET A 22 -15.05 51.15 6.55
N ARG A 23 -16.37 51.32 6.39
CA ARG A 23 -17.12 50.71 5.28
C ARG A 23 -16.64 51.23 3.93
N VAL A 24 -16.43 52.54 3.80
CA VAL A 24 -15.89 53.15 2.58
C VAL A 24 -14.47 52.65 2.29
N ALA A 25 -13.61 52.61 3.31
CA ALA A 25 -12.25 52.11 3.17
C ALA A 25 -12.21 50.63 2.74
N LEU A 26 -13.09 49.79 3.29
CA LEU A 26 -13.20 48.38 2.95
C LEU A 26 -13.74 48.15 1.53
N ASP A 27 -14.70 48.96 1.07
CA ASP A 27 -15.20 48.88 -0.31
C ASP A 27 -14.12 49.31 -1.31
N GLN A 28 -13.36 50.36 -1.00
CA GLN A 28 -12.22 50.75 -1.81
C GLN A 28 -11.14 49.66 -1.82
N ALA A 29 -10.83 49.08 -0.66
CA ALA A 29 -9.89 47.97 -0.55
C ALA A 29 -10.36 46.73 -1.31
N LYS A 30 -11.67 46.45 -1.35
CA LYS A 30 -12.26 45.39 -2.16
C LYS A 30 -12.02 45.64 -3.65
N GLY A 31 -12.28 46.86 -4.13
CA GLY A 31 -12.00 47.26 -5.52
C GLY A 31 -10.52 47.08 -5.90
N GLY A 32 -9.62 47.57 -5.05
CA GLY A 32 -8.18 47.41 -5.23
C GLY A 32 -7.73 45.95 -5.22
N ARG A 33 -8.26 45.14 -4.28
CA ARG A 33 -7.98 43.70 -4.21
C ARG A 33 -8.39 42.96 -5.47
N MET A 34 -9.58 43.24 -6.01
CA MET A 34 -10.05 42.59 -7.24
C MET A 34 -9.19 42.97 -8.45
N HIS A 35 -8.73 44.22 -8.52
CA HIS A 35 -7.81 44.66 -9.57
C HIS A 35 -6.47 43.92 -9.50
N ILE A 36 -5.86 43.82 -8.32
CA ILE A 36 -4.59 43.10 -8.11
C ILE A 36 -4.76 41.61 -8.43
N LEU A 37 -5.84 40.97 -7.97
CA LEU A 37 -6.14 39.57 -8.30
C LEU A 37 -6.32 39.36 -9.81
N GLY A 38 -6.92 40.33 -10.51
CA GLY A 38 -7.05 40.30 -11.96
C GLY A 38 -5.71 40.35 -12.70
N GLU A 39 -4.76 41.18 -12.24
CA GLU A 39 -3.40 41.20 -12.81
C GLU A 39 -2.61 39.93 -12.46
N MET A 40 -2.75 39.41 -11.23
CA MET A 40 -2.13 38.14 -10.85
C MET A 40 -2.64 36.97 -11.68
N ALA A 41 -3.95 36.93 -11.97
CA ALA A 41 -4.58 35.91 -12.79
C ALA A 41 -4.04 35.89 -14.24
N LYS A 42 -3.58 37.02 -14.78
CA LYS A 42 -2.93 37.04 -16.11
C LYS A 42 -1.60 36.29 -16.13
N ALA A 43 -0.92 36.19 -14.99
CA ALA A 43 0.36 35.49 -14.87
C ALA A 43 0.18 34.03 -14.46
N LEU A 44 -0.74 33.75 -13.53
CA LEU A 44 -0.96 32.41 -12.99
C LEU A 44 -2.38 32.30 -12.42
N THR A 45 -3.25 31.58 -13.13
CA THR A 45 -4.64 31.35 -12.74
C THR A 45 -4.82 30.14 -11.84
N GLU A 46 -4.00 29.11 -12.02
CA GLU A 46 -4.11 27.85 -11.29
C GLU A 46 -2.75 27.38 -10.79
N SER A 47 -2.74 26.61 -9.71
CA SER A 47 -1.53 25.93 -9.25
C SER A 47 -0.98 25.05 -10.37
N ARG A 48 0.32 25.15 -10.64
CA ARG A 48 0.99 24.27 -11.61
C ARG A 48 0.78 22.81 -11.19
N GLY A 49 0.23 21.99 -12.09
CA GLY A 49 -0.07 20.59 -11.81
C GLY A 49 1.16 19.73 -11.53
N ASN A 50 2.31 20.10 -12.08
CA ASN A 50 3.58 19.40 -11.83
C ASN A 50 4.55 20.27 -11.04
N LEU A 51 5.04 19.71 -9.94
CA LEU A 51 6.16 20.27 -9.17
C LEU A 51 7.43 20.25 -10.03
N ASN A 52 8.30 21.24 -9.81
CA ASN A 52 9.60 21.34 -10.49
C ASN A 52 10.42 20.04 -10.30
N ALA A 53 11.20 19.63 -11.30
CA ALA A 53 11.96 18.38 -11.30
C ALA A 53 12.96 18.25 -10.14
N ASN A 54 13.44 19.38 -9.59
CA ASN A 54 14.33 19.42 -8.42
C ASN A 54 13.61 19.77 -7.11
N ALA A 55 12.29 20.01 -7.14
CA ALA A 55 11.54 20.27 -5.91
C ALA A 55 11.22 18.93 -5.24
N PRO A 56 11.41 18.80 -3.91
CA PRO A 56 11.06 17.58 -3.20
C PRO A 56 9.58 17.26 -3.41
N ARG A 57 9.31 16.14 -4.07
CA ARG A 57 7.95 15.64 -4.20
C ARG A 57 7.59 14.95 -2.91
N ILE A 58 6.46 15.36 -2.32
CA ILE A 58 5.89 14.72 -1.14
C ILE A 58 4.71 13.90 -1.61
N THR A 59 4.88 12.59 -1.66
CA THR A 59 3.79 11.66 -1.93
C THR A 59 3.26 11.15 -0.62
N THR A 60 1.95 11.23 -0.45
CA THR A 60 1.27 10.74 0.76
C THR A 60 0.53 9.46 0.42
N VAL A 61 0.81 8.39 1.15
CA VAL A 61 0.13 7.09 1.03
C VAL A 61 -0.51 6.76 2.37
N THR A 62 -1.76 6.33 2.35
CA THR A 62 -2.47 5.90 3.55
C THR A 62 -2.46 4.37 3.61
N ILE A 63 -1.99 3.83 4.73
CA ILE A 63 -1.99 2.39 5.02
C ILE A 63 -2.86 2.07 6.24
N PRO A 64 -3.38 0.83 6.38
CA PRO A 64 -4.04 0.39 7.59
C PRO A 64 -3.14 0.52 8.83
N THR A 65 -3.69 1.00 9.94
CA THR A 65 -2.95 1.25 11.19
C THR A 65 -2.29 0.00 11.77
N ASP A 66 -2.89 -1.17 11.55
CA ASP A 66 -2.36 -2.46 12.00
C ASP A 66 -1.01 -2.81 11.36
N LYS A 67 -0.77 -2.31 10.14
CA LYS A 67 0.44 -2.60 9.35
C LYS A 67 1.58 -1.62 9.61
N ILE A 68 1.36 -0.54 10.37
CA ILE A 68 2.40 0.43 10.74
C ILE A 68 3.58 -0.26 11.43
N ARG A 69 3.30 -1.23 12.31
CA ARG A 69 4.35 -1.98 13.04
C ARG A 69 5.22 -2.81 12.11
N GLU A 70 4.66 -3.35 11.03
CA GLU A 70 5.40 -4.14 10.05
C GLU A 70 6.32 -3.28 9.20
N VAL A 71 5.84 -2.08 8.79
CA VAL A 71 6.62 -1.12 8.00
C VAL A 71 7.76 -0.49 8.80
N ILE A 72 7.55 -0.17 10.08
CA ILE A 72 8.64 0.32 10.96
C ILE A 72 9.63 -0.82 11.27
N GLY A 73 9.11 -2.02 11.51
CA GLY A 73 9.86 -3.18 11.99
C GLY A 73 10.34 -3.01 13.44
N SER A 74 11.14 -3.96 13.94
CA SER A 74 11.67 -3.90 15.30
C SER A 74 12.70 -2.77 15.46
N GLY A 75 12.26 -1.66 16.08
CA GLY A 75 13.11 -0.50 16.37
C GLY A 75 13.48 0.33 15.13
N GLY A 76 12.66 0.32 14.07
CA GLY A 76 12.92 1.12 12.87
C GLY A 76 13.91 0.50 11.88
N LYS A 77 14.27 -0.78 12.03
CA LYS A 77 15.22 -1.44 11.11
C LYS A 77 14.71 -1.50 9.67
N VAL A 78 13.42 -1.73 9.48
CA VAL A 78 12.82 -1.87 8.14
C VAL A 78 12.75 -0.51 7.47
N ILE A 79 12.25 0.51 8.18
CA ILE A 79 12.20 1.86 7.62
C ILE A 79 13.60 2.43 7.32
N GLN A 80 14.60 2.13 8.16
CA GLN A 80 16.00 2.50 7.86
C GLN A 80 16.53 1.80 6.62
N GLY A 81 16.19 0.52 6.40
CA GLY A 81 16.52 -0.20 5.17
C GLY A 81 15.89 0.45 3.94
N ILE A 82 14.59 0.75 3.99
CA ILE A 82 13.86 1.41 2.89
C ILE A 82 14.49 2.77 2.59
N VAL A 83 14.80 3.58 3.61
CA VAL A 83 15.46 4.89 3.42
C VAL A 83 16.87 4.73 2.84
N ALA A 84 17.62 3.71 3.23
CA ALA A 84 18.96 3.45 2.71
C ALA A 84 18.94 2.99 1.24
N ASP A 85 17.98 2.14 0.87
CA ASP A 85 17.87 1.56 -0.47
C ASP A 85 17.20 2.53 -1.47
N SER A 86 16.19 3.27 -1.02
CA SER A 86 15.48 4.25 -1.86
C SER A 86 16.16 5.62 -1.90
N GLY A 87 16.89 6.01 -0.85
CA GLY A 87 17.40 7.37 -0.67
C GLY A 87 16.31 8.42 -0.37
N ALA A 88 15.04 8.01 -0.22
CA ALA A 88 13.93 8.89 0.10
C ALA A 88 13.77 9.07 1.61
N LYS A 89 13.30 10.24 2.05
CA LYS A 89 12.87 10.44 3.44
C LYS A 89 11.45 9.92 3.62
N VAL A 90 11.29 8.96 4.52
CA VAL A 90 9.98 8.39 4.85
C VAL A 90 9.63 8.81 6.27
N ASP A 91 8.46 9.43 6.43
CA ASP A 91 7.86 9.79 7.72
C ASP A 91 6.53 9.07 7.85
N ILE A 92 6.28 8.45 9.01
CA ILE A 92 5.09 7.65 9.27
C ILE A 92 4.34 8.29 10.44
N GLY A 93 3.14 8.77 10.17
CA GLY A 93 2.23 9.25 11.20
C GLY A 93 1.49 8.10 11.89
N ASP A 94 1.07 8.35 13.13
CA ASP A 94 0.28 7.40 13.95
C ASP A 94 -1.08 7.07 13.30
N ASP A 95 -1.57 7.94 12.43
CA ASP A 95 -2.83 7.80 11.70
C ASP A 95 -2.73 6.85 10.47
N GLY A 96 -1.57 6.23 10.24
CA GLY A 96 -1.32 5.38 9.07
C GLY A 96 -0.99 6.15 7.80
N VAL A 97 -0.73 7.45 7.91
CA VAL A 97 -0.33 8.31 6.79
C VAL A 97 1.18 8.31 6.66
N ILE A 98 1.70 7.73 5.58
CA ILE A 98 3.12 7.73 5.23
C ILE A 98 3.40 8.87 4.25
N LYS A 99 4.34 9.74 4.60
CA LYS A 99 4.83 10.82 3.75
C LYS A 99 6.21 10.44 3.23
N ILE A 100 6.34 10.30 1.92
CA ILE A 100 7.60 10.02 1.24
C ILE A 100 8.05 11.30 0.56
N ALA A 101 9.22 11.81 0.94
CA ALA A 101 9.81 13.02 0.40
C ALA A 101 11.16 12.71 -0.27
N SER A 102 11.28 13.01 -1.56
CA SER A 102 12.53 12.87 -2.31
C SER A 102 12.61 13.88 -3.45
N PRO A 103 13.83 14.35 -3.83
CA PRO A 103 14.02 15.16 -5.03
C PRO A 103 13.78 14.36 -6.32
N ASP A 104 14.06 13.06 -6.32
CA ASP A 104 13.93 12.18 -7.50
C ASP A 104 12.64 11.37 -7.47
N GLU A 105 11.92 11.35 -8.61
CA GLU A 105 10.70 10.56 -8.80
C GLU A 105 10.95 9.05 -8.71
N ALA A 106 12.06 8.58 -9.29
CA ALA A 106 12.45 7.16 -9.23
C ALA A 106 12.68 6.66 -7.79
N SER A 107 13.20 7.52 -6.90
CA SER A 107 13.41 7.18 -5.50
C SER A 107 12.09 7.11 -4.73
N VAL A 108 11.12 7.98 -5.06
CA VAL A 108 9.76 7.90 -4.51
C VAL A 108 9.09 6.61 -4.95
N GLU A 109 9.14 6.29 -6.25
CA GLU A 109 8.53 5.07 -6.80
C GLU A 109 9.13 3.80 -6.17
N LYS A 110 10.46 3.74 -6.00
CA LYS A 110 11.13 2.64 -5.31
C LYS A 110 10.70 2.49 -3.86
N ALA A 111 10.62 3.60 -3.12
CA ALA A 111 10.15 3.58 -1.73
C ALA A 111 8.69 3.11 -1.65
N LEU A 112 7.85 3.58 -2.58
CA LEU A 112 6.44 3.24 -2.65
C LEU A 112 6.24 1.76 -3.00
N ALA A 113 7.01 1.22 -3.94
CA ALA A 113 7.02 -0.21 -4.26
C ALA A 113 7.40 -1.06 -3.05
N MET A 114 8.51 -0.72 -2.35
CA MET A 114 8.93 -1.45 -1.16
C MET A 114 7.89 -1.41 -0.02
N ILE A 115 7.24 -0.26 0.19
CA ILE A 115 6.18 -0.13 1.20
C ILE A 115 4.97 -0.96 0.79
N ASN A 116 4.58 -0.92 -0.49
CA ASN A 116 3.48 -1.75 -1.01
C ASN A 116 3.79 -3.23 -0.88
N ASP A 117 5.02 -3.68 -1.13
CA ASP A 117 5.39 -5.10 -1.00
C ASP A 117 5.28 -5.60 0.45
N ILE A 118 5.56 -4.73 1.42
CA ILE A 118 5.41 -5.06 2.86
C ILE A 118 3.93 -5.07 3.26
N VAL A 119 3.14 -4.14 2.71
CA VAL A 119 1.73 -3.94 3.07
C VAL A 119 0.79 -4.86 2.28
N ALA A 120 1.23 -5.35 1.13
CA ALA A 120 0.47 -6.22 0.23
C ALA A 120 0.08 -7.48 1.00
N GLU A 121 -1.23 -7.61 1.21
CA GLU A 121 -1.80 -8.87 1.65
C GLU A 121 -2.06 -9.75 0.43
N PRO A 122 -1.86 -11.06 0.56
CA PRO A 122 -2.34 -11.96 -0.44
C PRO A 122 -3.86 -11.88 -0.53
N GLU A 123 -4.37 -11.50 -1.69
CA GLU A 123 -5.80 -11.53 -1.98
C GLU A 123 -6.25 -12.98 -2.15
N GLU A 124 -7.37 -13.36 -1.51
CA GLU A 124 -7.96 -14.69 -1.66
C GLU A 124 -8.28 -14.94 -3.13
N GLY A 125 -7.68 -15.99 -3.69
CA GLY A 125 -7.81 -16.35 -5.09
C GLY A 125 -6.66 -15.91 -6.00
N ALA A 126 -5.78 -15.00 -5.55
CA ALA A 126 -4.64 -14.59 -6.35
C ALA A 126 -3.60 -15.71 -6.48
N ILE A 127 -2.99 -15.78 -7.68
CA ILE A 127 -1.92 -16.72 -8.02
C ILE A 127 -0.59 -16.01 -7.78
N TYR A 128 0.26 -16.64 -6.98
CA TYR A 128 1.60 -16.15 -6.66
C TYR A 128 2.65 -17.15 -7.13
N GLU A 129 3.78 -16.64 -7.62
CA GLU A 129 4.97 -17.46 -7.84
C GLU A 129 5.78 -17.49 -6.55
N GLY A 130 6.12 -18.70 -6.08
CA GLY A 130 6.80 -18.87 -4.82
C GLY A 130 7.84 -19.97 -4.85
N LYS A 131 8.83 -19.86 -3.95
CA LYS A 131 9.90 -20.84 -3.83
C LYS A 131 9.61 -21.82 -2.72
N VAL A 132 9.77 -23.12 -2.98
CA VAL A 132 9.65 -24.17 -1.96
C VAL A 132 10.81 -24.04 -0.98
N VAL A 133 10.52 -23.70 0.27
CA VAL A 133 11.53 -23.57 1.34
C VAL A 133 11.80 -24.90 2.00
N LYS A 134 10.75 -25.71 2.20
CA LYS A 134 10.86 -26.99 2.90
C LYS A 134 9.76 -27.95 2.48
N VAL A 135 10.11 -29.22 2.33
CA VAL A 135 9.14 -30.30 2.05
C VAL A 135 8.98 -31.19 3.27
N LEU A 136 7.73 -31.54 3.61
CA LEU A 136 7.37 -32.50 4.67
C LEU A 136 6.41 -33.54 4.12
N ASP A 137 6.23 -34.66 4.84
CA ASP A 137 5.39 -35.79 4.39
C ASP A 137 3.92 -35.43 4.15
N PHE A 138 3.41 -34.36 4.78
CA PHE A 138 2.01 -33.93 4.67
C PHE A 138 1.82 -32.65 3.83
N GLY A 139 2.90 -32.05 3.32
CA GLY A 139 2.82 -30.82 2.54
C GLY A 139 4.15 -30.11 2.30
N ALA A 140 4.11 -29.07 1.49
CA ALA A 140 5.27 -28.23 1.16
C ALA A 140 5.07 -26.79 1.68
N PHE A 141 6.13 -26.20 2.20
CA PHE A 141 6.18 -24.78 2.55
C PHE A 141 6.71 -23.98 1.38
N VAL A 142 5.88 -23.07 0.88
CA VAL A 142 6.20 -22.19 -0.24
C VAL A 142 6.23 -20.76 0.26
N ASN A 143 7.32 -20.05 -0.01
CA ASN A 143 7.42 -18.62 0.24
C ASN A 143 6.97 -17.89 -1.03
N PHE A 144 5.85 -17.16 -0.92
CA PHE A 144 5.16 -16.55 -2.06
C PHE A 144 5.09 -15.02 -1.95
N ILE A 145 5.12 -14.45 -0.74
CA ILE A 145 5.22 -13.00 -0.50
C ILE A 145 6.12 -12.74 0.72
N GLY A 146 7.28 -12.12 0.48
CA GLY A 146 8.16 -11.57 1.51
C GLY A 146 8.56 -12.57 2.61
N LYS A 147 8.07 -12.34 3.84
CA LYS A 147 8.36 -13.17 5.04
C LYS A 147 7.24 -14.15 5.40
N LYS A 148 6.15 -14.22 4.62
CA LYS A 148 5.01 -15.10 4.91
C LYS A 148 5.18 -16.41 4.14
N ASP A 149 5.26 -17.50 4.88
CA ASP A 149 5.29 -18.85 4.33
C ASP A 149 3.88 -19.42 4.27
N GLY A 150 3.53 -20.02 3.14
CA GLY A 150 2.26 -20.73 2.95
C GLY A 150 2.46 -22.23 2.93
N LEU A 151 1.47 -22.97 3.44
CA LEU A 151 1.46 -24.43 3.43
C LEU A 151 0.58 -24.92 2.29
N VAL A 152 1.17 -25.69 1.39
CA VAL A 152 0.44 -26.52 0.41
C VAL A 152 0.27 -27.91 1.02
N HIS A 153 -0.98 -28.33 1.25
CA HIS A 153 -1.26 -29.68 1.76
C HIS A 153 -1.08 -30.73 0.64
N ILE A 154 -0.73 -31.97 0.99
CA ILE A 154 -0.52 -33.04 -0.01
C ILE A 154 -1.73 -33.26 -0.95
N SER A 155 -2.95 -32.98 -0.46
CA SER A 155 -4.20 -33.09 -1.23
C SER A 155 -4.44 -31.94 -2.21
N GLU A 156 -3.65 -30.88 -2.12
CA GLU A 156 -3.75 -29.65 -2.92
C GLU A 156 -2.54 -29.47 -3.85
N LEU A 157 -1.65 -30.47 -3.93
CA LEU A 157 -0.47 -30.47 -4.82
C LEU A 157 -0.84 -30.80 -6.27
N CYS A 158 -1.63 -31.86 -6.48
CA CYS A 158 -2.09 -32.32 -7.78
C CYS A 158 -3.52 -32.86 -7.67
N GLU A 159 -4.18 -33.00 -8.82
CA GLU A 159 -5.51 -33.62 -8.91
C GLU A 159 -5.46 -35.15 -8.65
N GLU A 160 -4.35 -35.78 -9.04
CA GLU A 160 -4.07 -37.19 -8.81
C GLU A 160 -3.64 -37.48 -7.37
N ARG A 161 -3.85 -38.72 -6.91
CA ARG A 161 -3.49 -39.14 -5.56
C ARG A 161 -1.97 -39.37 -5.48
N VAL A 162 -1.26 -38.40 -4.94
CA VAL A 162 0.18 -38.48 -4.70
C VAL A 162 0.44 -39.21 -3.37
N GLU A 163 1.34 -40.20 -3.37
CA GLU A 163 1.76 -40.89 -2.13
C GLU A 163 2.83 -40.11 -1.37
N LYS A 164 3.72 -39.38 -2.05
CA LYS A 164 4.78 -38.56 -1.45
C LYS A 164 4.88 -37.19 -2.10
N VAL A 165 5.03 -36.16 -1.27
CA VAL A 165 5.19 -34.77 -1.72
C VAL A 165 6.46 -34.58 -2.56
N THR A 166 7.53 -35.33 -2.22
CA THR A 166 8.82 -35.32 -2.92
C THR A 166 8.74 -35.74 -4.39
N ASP A 167 7.67 -36.44 -4.78
CA ASP A 167 7.52 -36.91 -6.16
C ASP A 167 7.02 -35.78 -7.08
N VAL A 168 6.51 -34.68 -6.50
CA VAL A 168 5.91 -33.56 -7.24
C VAL A 168 6.69 -32.26 -7.06
N VAL A 169 7.22 -32.00 -5.85
CA VAL A 169 7.96 -30.77 -5.55
C VAL A 169 9.21 -31.07 -4.73
N ASN A 170 10.33 -30.44 -5.10
CA ASN A 170 11.57 -30.49 -4.34
C ASN A 170 11.84 -29.16 -3.61
N GLU A 171 12.72 -29.22 -2.62
CA GLU A 171 13.19 -28.03 -1.94
C GLU A 171 13.96 -27.14 -2.92
N GLY A 172 13.53 -25.88 -3.03
CA GLY A 172 14.13 -24.88 -3.91
C GLY A 172 13.42 -24.66 -5.24
N ASP A 173 12.40 -25.47 -5.58
CA ASP A 173 11.65 -25.31 -6.82
C ASP A 173 10.79 -24.03 -6.80
N MET A 174 10.66 -23.40 -7.97
CA MET A 174 9.75 -22.27 -8.19
C MET A 174 8.42 -22.83 -8.67
N VAL A 175 7.36 -22.61 -7.90
CA VAL A 175 6.02 -23.14 -8.16
C VAL A 175 4.99 -22.02 -8.12
N LYS A 176 3.93 -22.15 -8.92
CA LYS A 176 2.80 -21.22 -8.91
C LYS A 176 1.71 -21.75 -7.96
N VAL A 177 1.27 -20.92 -7.03
CA VAL A 177 0.38 -21.28 -5.93
C VAL A 177 -0.76 -20.29 -5.82
N LYS A 178 -1.99 -20.78 -5.70
CA LYS A 178 -3.17 -19.96 -5.43
C LYS A 178 -3.40 -19.81 -3.93
N TYR A 179 -3.64 -18.60 -3.47
CA TYR A 179 -4.00 -18.35 -2.08
C TYR A 179 -5.47 -18.71 -1.81
N LEU A 180 -5.71 -19.69 -0.93
CA LEU A 180 -7.05 -20.13 -0.54
C LEU A 180 -7.56 -19.48 0.75
N GLY A 181 -6.75 -18.62 1.39
CA GLY A 181 -7.06 -17.98 2.66
C GLY A 181 -6.14 -18.41 3.81
N SER A 182 -6.39 -17.89 5.01
CA SER A 182 -5.65 -18.18 6.23
C SER A 182 -6.46 -19.05 7.20
N ASP A 183 -5.81 -20.03 7.84
CA ASP A 183 -6.42 -20.82 8.93
C ASP A 183 -6.46 -20.02 10.25
N ASP A 184 -7.30 -20.42 11.21
CA ASP A 184 -7.47 -19.76 12.54
C ASP A 184 -6.17 -19.59 13.35
N ARG A 185 -5.09 -20.27 12.95
CA ARG A 185 -3.76 -20.20 13.55
C ARG A 185 -2.80 -19.25 12.83
N GLY A 186 -3.30 -18.45 11.87
CA GLY A 186 -2.49 -17.52 11.07
C GLY A 186 -1.59 -18.20 10.03
N LYS A 187 -1.83 -19.48 9.71
CA LYS A 187 -1.10 -20.18 8.65
C LYS A 187 -1.84 -20.03 7.32
N THR A 188 -1.16 -19.46 6.34
CA THR A 188 -1.61 -19.30 4.95
C THR A 188 -1.79 -20.67 4.30
N ARG A 189 -2.97 -20.94 3.74
CA ARG A 189 -3.26 -22.12 2.93
C ARG A 189 -3.09 -21.79 1.45
N LEU A 190 -2.28 -22.60 0.79
CA LEU A 190 -2.02 -22.50 -0.64
C LEU A 190 -2.48 -23.78 -1.34
N SER A 191 -2.87 -23.66 -2.60
CA SER A 191 -3.15 -24.81 -3.47
C SER A 191 -2.48 -24.65 -4.82
N MET A 192 -1.91 -25.75 -5.30
CA MET A 192 -1.30 -25.89 -6.62
C MET A 192 -2.28 -26.55 -7.61
N ARG A 193 -3.38 -27.14 -7.13
CA ARG A 193 -4.39 -27.84 -7.95
C ARG A 193 -5.18 -26.91 -8.87
N TYR A 194 -5.35 -25.65 -8.46
CA TYR A 194 -6.14 -24.65 -9.19
C TYR A 194 -5.32 -23.83 -10.18
N VAL A 195 -4.02 -24.10 -10.29
CA VAL A 195 -3.09 -23.30 -11.09
C VAL A 195 -2.36 -24.23 -12.05
N ASP A 196 -2.42 -23.91 -13.33
CA ASP A 196 -1.57 -24.57 -14.31
C ASP A 196 -0.12 -24.06 -14.12
N GLN A 197 0.80 -24.97 -13.87
CA GLN A 197 2.19 -24.63 -13.60
C GLN A 197 2.96 -24.17 -14.84
N GLU A 198 2.47 -24.46 -16.05
CA GLU A 198 3.13 -24.03 -17.30
C GLU A 198 2.61 -22.66 -17.78
N THR A 199 1.30 -22.41 -17.67
CA THR A 199 0.68 -21.17 -18.18
C THR A 199 0.44 -20.12 -17.10
N GLY A 200 0.35 -20.51 -15.82
CA GLY A 200 -0.03 -19.62 -14.72
C GLY A 200 -1.48 -19.15 -14.75
N GLU A 201 -2.29 -19.76 -15.63
CA GLU A 201 -3.72 -19.50 -15.69
C GLU A 201 -4.47 -20.37 -14.66
N GLU A 202 -5.60 -19.84 -14.21
CA GLU A 202 -6.50 -20.51 -13.29
C GLU A 202 -7.25 -21.60 -14.06
N ILE A 203 -7.16 -22.85 -13.61
CA ILE A 203 -7.94 -23.93 -14.22
C ILE A 203 -9.39 -23.78 -13.74
N GLU A 204 -10.20 -23.01 -14.48
CA GLU A 204 -11.65 -22.91 -14.28
C GLU A 204 -12.29 -24.27 -14.57
N GLY A 205 -12.64 -25.01 -13.52
CA GLY A 205 -13.33 -26.31 -13.64
C GLY A 205 -13.06 -27.31 -12.52
N VAL A 206 -12.15 -27.03 -11.60
CA VAL A 206 -11.88 -27.95 -10.49
C VAL A 206 -12.93 -27.74 -9.39
N GLU A 207 -13.97 -28.56 -9.38
CA GLU A 207 -14.97 -28.54 -8.30
C GLU A 207 -14.29 -28.68 -6.92
N PRO A 208 -14.71 -27.90 -5.91
CA PRO A 208 -14.28 -28.12 -4.54
C PRO A 208 -14.67 -29.54 -4.16
N ARG A 209 -13.70 -30.40 -3.80
CA ARG A 209 -14.05 -31.66 -3.16
C ARG A 209 -14.72 -31.31 -1.84
N GLU A 210 -16.05 -31.44 -1.77
CA GLU A 210 -16.80 -31.33 -0.52
C GLU A 210 -16.08 -32.15 0.54
N ARG A 211 -15.61 -31.47 1.60
CA ARG A 211 -15.07 -32.13 2.78
C ARG A 211 -16.18 -33.01 3.34
N LYS A 212 -16.16 -34.31 3.05
CA LYS A 212 -17.03 -35.26 3.73
C LYS A 212 -16.84 -35.07 5.24
N PRO A 213 -17.92 -34.83 6.02
CA PRO A 213 -17.79 -34.63 7.45
C PRO A 213 -17.07 -35.82 8.06
N ARG A 214 -16.04 -35.54 8.87
CA ARG A 214 -15.33 -36.57 9.63
C ARG A 214 -16.37 -37.37 10.39
N ARG A 215 -16.46 -38.68 10.12
CA ARG A 215 -17.34 -39.57 10.89
C ARG A 215 -17.00 -39.39 12.38
N PRO A 216 -17.99 -39.23 13.26
CA PRO A 216 -17.72 -39.16 14.70
C PRO A 216 -16.98 -40.43 15.12
N ARG A 217 -15.93 -40.24 15.93
CA ARG A 217 -15.23 -41.36 16.57
C ARG A 217 -16.27 -42.16 17.34
N ARG A 218 -16.37 -43.45 17.03
CA ARG A 218 -17.16 -44.39 17.84
C ARG A 218 -16.32 -44.66 19.08
N ASP A 219 -16.88 -44.35 20.25
CA ASP A 219 -16.35 -44.75 21.56
C ASP A 219 -16.16 -46.28 21.65
#